data_AF-A0A661BN98-F1
#
_entry.id   AF-A0A661BN98-F1
#
_cell.length_a   1.000
_cell.length_b   1.000
_cell.length_c   1.000
_cell.angle_alpha   90.00
_cell.angle_beta   90.00
_cell.angle_gamma   90.00
#
_symmetry.space_group_name_H-M   'P 1'
#
loop_
_entity.id
_entity.type
_entity.pdbx_description
1 polymer ?
#
loop_
_entity_poly.entity_id
_entity_poly.type
_entity_poly.pdbx_seq_one_letter_code
_entity_poly.pdbx_strand_id
1 'polypeptide(L)' 'ILLGRGVDAPMLVIFLGAIGGLLLSGILGLFIGPVVLVFGYTLFMDWLAHEAESAENI' A
#
# COMPACT_ATOMS: atom_id res chain seq x y z
N ILE A 1 8.53 -13.78 16.83
CA ILE A 1 8.09 -13.97 15.42
C ILE A 1 7.62 -12.61 14.92
N LEU A 2 8.47 -11.86 14.23
CA LEU A 2 8.18 -10.50 13.73
C LEU A 2 8.73 -10.31 12.29
N LEU A 3 8.72 -11.39 11.50
CA LEU A 3 9.21 -11.37 10.11
C LEU A 3 8.09 -11.60 9.07
N GLY A 4 6.83 -11.71 9.54
CA GLY A 4 5.68 -12.04 8.69
C GLY A 4 4.78 -10.87 8.29
N ARG A 5 4.89 -9.69 8.92
CA ARG A 5 4.13 -8.48 8.51
C ARG A 5 4.82 -7.78 7.33
N GLY A 6 5.28 -8.56 6.37
CA GLY A 6 5.76 -8.06 5.09
C GLY A 6 4.54 -7.54 4.36
N VAL A 7 4.26 -6.24 4.53
CA VAL A 7 3.22 -5.46 3.87
C VAL A 7 2.05 -6.33 3.40
N ASP A 8 1.06 -6.54 4.28
CA ASP A 8 -0.23 -7.15 3.93
C ASP A 8 -1.05 -6.22 3.01
N ALA A 9 -0.41 -5.60 2.02
CA ALA A 9 -1.10 -4.86 1.00
C ALA A 9 -2.00 -5.87 0.26
N PRO A 10 -3.31 -5.62 0.20
CA PRO A 10 -4.23 -6.49 -0.51
C PRO A 10 -3.75 -6.70 -1.94
N MET A 11 -3.90 -7.91 -2.47
CA MET A 11 -3.59 -8.22 -3.88
C MET A 11 -4.23 -7.21 -4.84
N LEU A 12 -5.42 -6.69 -4.48
CA LEU A 12 -6.11 -5.63 -5.22
C LEU A 12 -5.28 -4.35 -5.37
N VAL A 13 -4.55 -3.92 -4.33
CA VAL A 13 -3.70 -2.72 -4.39
C VAL A 13 -2.57 -2.91 -5.40
N ILE A 14 -1.93 -4.10 -5.37
CA ILE A 14 -0.87 -4.47 -6.31
C ILE A 14 -1.43 -4.53 -7.74
N PHE A 15 -2.58 -5.17 -7.93
CA PHE A 15 -3.21 -5.34 -9.24
C PHE A 15 -3.67 -4.01 -9.84
N LEU A 16 -4.26 -3.14 -9.02
CA LEU A 16 -4.66 -1.80 -9.42
C LEU A 16 -3.44 -0.95 -9.81
N GLY A 17 -2.34 -1.07 -9.06
CA GLY A 17 -1.08 -0.41 -9.38
C GLY A 17 -0.47 -0.91 -10.69
N ALA A 18 -0.51 -2.22 -10.94
CA ALA A 18 0.00 -2.82 -12.16
C ALA A 18 -0.81 -2.37 -13.37
N ILE A 19 -2.14 -2.42 -13.30
CA ILE A 19 -3.03 -1.98 -14.38
C ILE A 19 -2.90 -0.47 -14.61
N GLY A 20 -2.97 0.34 -13.56
CA GLY A 20 -2.84 1.79 -13.69
C GLY A 20 -1.47 2.19 -14.25
N GLY A 21 -0.40 1.58 -13.75
CA GLY A 21 0.95 1.80 -14.26
C GLY A 21 1.11 1.38 -15.71
N LEU A 22 0.56 0.23 -16.09
CA LEU A 22 0.55 -0.25 -17.47
C LEU A 22 -0.15 0.73 -18.42
N LEU A 23 -1.31 1.25 -18.03
CA LEU A 23 -2.08 2.20 -18.84
C LEU A 23 -1.37 3.55 -19.00
N LEU A 24 -0.66 4.03 -17.98
CA LEU A 24 -0.01 5.35 -17.99
C LEU A 24 1.40 5.35 -18.58
N SER A 25 2.17 4.28 -18.38
CA SER A 25 3.61 4.24 -18.69
C SER A 25 4.08 2.93 -19.34
N GLY A 26 3.13 2.08 -19.76
CA GLY A 26 3.44 0.80 -20.39
C GLY A 26 4.12 -0.17 -19.43
N ILE A 27 5.01 -1.00 -19.95
CA ILE A 27 5.59 -2.11 -19.18
C ILE A 27 6.40 -1.65 -17.96
N LEU A 28 6.98 -0.45 -18.00
CA LEU A 28 7.71 0.11 -16.86
C LEU A 28 6.76 0.36 -15.67
N GLY A 29 5.54 0.81 -15.94
CA GLY A 29 4.54 1.04 -14.92
C GLY A 29 4.03 -0.23 -14.25
N LEU A 30 4.20 -1.40 -14.87
CA LEU A 30 3.86 -2.67 -14.24
C LEU A 30 4.71 -2.93 -12.98
N PHE A 31 5.90 -2.33 -12.90
CA PHE A 31 6.78 -2.40 -11.75
C PHE A 31 6.62 -1.20 -10.83
N ILE A 32 6.58 0.02 -11.40
CA ILE A 32 6.54 1.25 -10.60
C ILE A 32 5.17 1.45 -9.93
N GLY A 33 4.07 1.18 -10.65
CA GLY A 33 2.71 1.40 -10.17
C GLY A 33 2.38 0.66 -8.87
N PRO A 34 2.56 -0.67 -8.79
CA PRO A 34 2.35 -1.43 -7.56
C PRO A 34 3.22 -0.91 -6.41
N VAL A 35 4.50 -0.63 -6.66
CA VAL A 35 5.43 -0.18 -5.63
C VAL A 35 4.94 1.13 -4.99
N VAL A 36 4.57 2.12 -5.82
CA VAL A 36 4.06 3.41 -5.34
C VAL A 36 2.77 3.24 -4.54
N LEU A 37 1.81 2.45 -5.03
CA LEU A 37 0.55 2.24 -4.32
C LEU A 37 0.74 1.47 -3.01
N VAL A 38 1.64 0.50 -2.98
CA VAL A 38 1.95 -0.24 -1.76
C VAL A 38 2.53 0.69 -0.71
N PHE A 39 3.48 1.56 -1.07
CA PHE A 39 4.01 2.57 -0.15
C PHE A 39 2.91 3.51 0.35
N GLY A 40 2.08 4.04 -0.55
CA GLY A 40 0.94 4.89 -0.18
C GLY A 40 -0.04 4.20 0.77
N TYR A 41 -0.39 2.94 0.49
CA TYR A 41 -1.26 2.12 1.33
C TYR A 41 -0.67 1.91 2.72
N THR A 42 0.63 1.58 2.81
CA THR A 42 1.28 1.37 4.12
C THR A 42 1.32 2.63 4.96
N LEU A 43 1.65 3.79 4.37
CA LEU A 43 1.66 5.07 5.09
C LEU A 43 0.24 5.47 5.52
N PHE A 44 -0.75 5.25 4.66
CA PHE A 44 -2.15 5.54 4.99
C PHE A 44 -2.67 4.67 6.14
N MET A 45 -2.35 3.37 6.12
CA MET A 45 -2.75 2.45 7.19
C MET A 45 -2.03 2.75 8.51
N ASP A 46 -0.75 3.12 8.44
CA ASP A 46 0.01 3.53 9.61
C ASP A 46 -0.57 4.81 10.23
N TRP A 47 -0.89 5.81 9.40
CA TRP A 47 -1.56 7.04 9.84
C TRP A 47 -2.91 6.75 10.52
N LEU A 48 -3.74 5.91 9.90
CA LEU A 48 -5.05 5.53 10.47
C LEU A 48 -4.93 4.80 11.82
N ALA A 49 -3.91 3.94 11.96
CA ALA A 49 -3.66 3.23 13.21
C ALA A 49 -3.26 4.17 14.35
N HIS A 50 -2.42 5.17 14.06
CA HIS A 50 -2.01 6.18 15.06
C HIS A 50 -3.18 7.04 15.55
N GLU A 51 -4.16 7.34 14.70
CA GLU A 51 -5.37 8.06 15.11
C GLU A 51 -6.28 7.21 16.02
N ALA A 52 -6.38 5.91 15.77
CA ALA A 52 -7.20 5.00 16.56
C ALA A 52 -6.69 4.85 18.01
N GLU A 53 -5.36 4.76 18.20
CA GLU A 53 -4.75 4.67 19.54
C GLU A 53 -4.94 5.96 20.37
N SER A 54 -5.06 7.11 19.71
CA SER A 54 -5.27 8.39 20.37
C SER A 54 -6.70 8.57 20.89
N ALA A 55 -7.68 7.90 20.27
CA ALA A 55 -9.09 7.96 20.67
C ALA A 55 -9.44 7.02 21.84
N GLU A 56 -8.66 5.95 22.06
CA GLU A 56 -8.86 5.00 23.17
C GLU A 56 -8.37 5.54 24.53
N ASN A 57 -7.59 6.63 24.53
CA ASN A 57 -7.02 7.24 25.73
C ASN A 57 -7.82 8.43 26.29
N ILE A 58 -9.11 8.57 25.92
CA ILE A 58 -10.06 9.57 26.44
C ILE A 58 -11.29 8.89 27.03
#